data_AF-A0A196PLP4-F1
#
_entry.id   AF-A0A196PLP4-F1
#
_cell.length_a   1.000
_cell.length_b   1.000
_cell.length_c   1.000
_cell.angle_alpha   90.00
_cell.angle_beta   90.00
_cell.angle_gamma   90.00
#
_symmetry.space_group_name_H-M   'P 1'
#
loop_
_entity.id
_entity.type
_entity.pdbx_description
1 polymer ?
#
loop_
_entity_poly.entity_id
_entity_poly.type
_entity_poly.pdbx_seq_one_letter_code
_entity_poly.pdbx_strand_id
1 'polypeptide(L)'
;MILLAFIYILLAFGALAALCIMILRIGAMIGTCPQTSAAARAAAVTIATGFAAIGAGGVTLIGALLPLAASGPLISFLLALGLASLCLGLGFTHAVGTLRAVLVRPAQDNPRQQPEPA
;
A
#
# COMPACT_ATOMS: atom_id res chain seq x y z
N MET A 1 -5.65 -16.66 23.65
CA MET A 1 -4.66 -15.81 22.94
C MET A 1 -4.51 -16.22 21.49
N ILE A 2 -4.32 -17.52 21.23
CA ILE A 2 -4.26 -18.09 19.87
C ILE A 2 -5.42 -17.59 18.96
N LEU A 3 -6.67 -17.65 19.42
CA LEU A 3 -7.83 -17.23 18.61
C LEU A 3 -7.75 -15.74 18.20
N LEU A 4 -7.39 -14.85 19.12
CA LEU A 4 -7.25 -13.41 18.85
C LEU A 4 -6.10 -13.13 17.87
N ALA A 5 -4.99 -13.86 17.99
CA ALA A 5 -3.87 -13.76 17.06
C ALA A 5 -4.26 -14.21 15.64
N PHE A 6 -5.02 -15.30 15.51
CA PHE A 6 -5.56 -15.74 14.23
C PHE A 6 -6.50 -14.71 13.61
N ILE A 7 -7.44 -14.16 14.38
CA ILE A 7 -8.35 -13.11 13.91
C ILE A 7 -7.56 -11.87 13.46
N TYR A 8 -6.55 -11.47 14.24
CA TYR A 8 -5.69 -10.34 13.90
C TYR A 8 -4.97 -10.56 12.57
N ILE A 9 -4.31 -11.71 12.40
CA ILE A 9 -3.61 -12.03 11.16
C ILE A 9 -4.58 -12.03 9.98
N LEU A 10 -5.76 -12.64 10.13
CA LEU A 10 -6.74 -12.72 9.06
C LEU A 10 -7.22 -11.33 8.63
N LEU A 11 -7.57 -10.46 9.58
CA LEU A 11 -8.00 -9.10 9.30
C LEU A 11 -6.88 -8.25 8.70
N ALA A 12 -5.68 -8.31 9.28
CA ALA A 12 -4.57 -7.45 8.88
C ALA A 12 -4.00 -7.85 7.51
N PHE A 13 -3.84 -9.15 7.24
CA PHE A 13 -3.50 -9.63 5.89
C PHE A 13 -4.63 -9.40 4.89
N GLY A 14 -5.90 -9.53 5.32
CA GLY A 14 -7.04 -9.19 4.48
C GLY A 14 -7.03 -7.72 4.06
N ALA A 15 -6.77 -6.81 5.00
CA ALA A 15 -6.63 -5.38 4.72
C ALA A 15 -5.41 -5.10 3.82
N LEU A 16 -4.26 -5.70 4.10
CA LEU A 16 -3.06 -5.57 3.27
C LEU A 16 -3.33 -6.00 1.83
N ALA A 17 -3.93 -7.19 1.64
CA ALA A 17 -4.28 -7.70 0.32
C ALA A 17 -5.28 -6.79 -0.41
N ALA A 18 -6.30 -6.31 0.29
CA ALA A 18 -7.29 -5.38 -0.28
C ALA A 18 -6.63 -4.07 -0.75
N LEU A 19 -5.70 -3.52 0.03
CA LEU A 19 -4.96 -2.30 -0.32
C LEU A 19 -4.00 -2.55 -1.50
N CYS A 20 -3.30 -3.69 -1.54
CA CYS A 20 -2.50 -4.08 -2.71
C CYS A 20 -3.34 -4.16 -3.98
N ILE A 21 -4.52 -4.77 -3.91
CA ILE A 21 -5.46 -4.86 -5.04
C ILE A 21 -5.90 -3.46 -5.48
N MET A 22 -6.18 -2.55 -4.53
CA MET A 22 -6.48 -1.15 -4.83
C MET A 22 -5.33 -0.44 -5.57
N ILE A 23 -4.07 -0.61 -5.13
CA ILE A 23 -2.90 -0.03 -5.82
C ILE A 23 -2.82 -0.51 -7.27
N LEU A 24 -2.97 -1.82 -7.50
CA LEU A 24 -2.93 -2.40 -8.85
C LEU A 24 -4.11 -1.93 -9.71
N ARG A 25 -5.32 -1.83 -9.13
CA ARG A 25 -6.51 -1.27 -9.79
C ARG A 25 -6.29 0.18 -10.20
N ILE A 26 -5.69 1.01 -9.33
CA ILE A 26 -5.37 2.39 -9.63
C ILE A 26 -4.36 2.47 -10.78
N GLY A 27 -3.30 1.67 -10.76
CA GLY A 27 -2.33 1.59 -11.86
C GLY A 27 -2.97 1.18 -13.19
N ALA A 28 -3.90 0.24 -13.17
CA ALA A 28 -4.65 -0.18 -14.35
C ALA A 28 -5.57 0.92 -14.89
N MET A 29 -6.23 1.70 -14.01
CA MET A 29 -7.12 2.79 -14.42
C MET A 29 -6.36 4.02 -14.95
N ILE A 30 -5.16 4.30 -14.46
CA ILE A 30 -4.36 5.45 -14.96
C ILE A 30 -3.69 5.13 -16.30
N GLY A 31 -3.47 3.85 -16.61
CA GLY A 31 -2.86 3.39 -17.86
C GLY A 31 -3.77 3.40 -19.09
N THR A 32 -4.86 4.17 -19.12
CA THR A 32 -5.80 4.20 -20.26
C THR A 32 -5.23 4.86 -21.51
N CYS A 33 -4.15 5.62 -21.41
CA CYS A 33 -3.40 6.11 -22.56
C CYS A 33 -2.39 5.05 -23.04
N PRO A 34 -2.42 4.63 -24.32
CA PRO A 34 -1.59 3.53 -24.83
C PRO A 34 -0.09 3.79 -24.67
N GLN A 35 0.35 5.05 -24.79
CA GLN A 35 1.75 5.45 -24.70
C GLN A 35 2.33 5.38 -23.28
N THR A 36 1.49 5.46 -22.22
CA THR A 36 1.94 5.46 -20.81
C THR A 36 1.51 4.21 -20.03
N SER A 37 0.70 3.35 -20.66
CA SER A 37 0.10 2.15 -20.04
C SER A 37 1.13 1.16 -19.47
N ALA A 38 2.22 0.89 -20.19
CA ALA A 38 3.26 -0.04 -19.76
C ALA A 38 4.03 0.48 -18.53
N ALA A 39 4.39 1.76 -18.55
CA ALA A 39 5.07 2.41 -17.42
C ALA A 39 4.19 2.45 -16.17
N ALA A 40 2.89 2.73 -16.33
CA ALA A 40 1.92 2.73 -15.23
C ALA A 40 1.75 1.37 -14.56
N ARG A 41 1.66 0.31 -15.36
CA ARG A 41 1.57 -1.06 -14.83
C ARG A 41 2.86 -1.48 -14.13
N ALA A 42 4.01 -1.21 -14.73
CA ALA A 42 5.31 -1.54 -14.12
C ALA A 42 5.51 -0.83 -12.78
N ALA A 43 5.20 0.48 -12.72
CA ALA A 43 5.27 1.25 -11.49
C ALA A 43 4.30 0.71 -10.41
N ALA A 44 3.05 0.43 -10.79
CA ALA A 44 2.05 -0.09 -9.86
C ALA A 44 2.43 -1.46 -9.28
N VAL A 45 2.96 -2.38 -10.09
CA VAL A 45 3.42 -3.70 -9.61
C VAL A 45 4.60 -3.55 -8.65
N THR A 46 5.59 -2.74 -8.99
CA THR A 46 6.75 -2.51 -8.12
C THR A 46 6.34 -1.90 -6.78
N ILE A 47 5.48 -0.88 -6.80
CA ILE A 47 4.98 -0.22 -5.58
C ILE A 47 4.13 -1.19 -4.75
N ALA A 48 3.20 -1.92 -5.38
CA ALA A 48 2.38 -2.91 -4.68
C ALA A 48 3.24 -4.03 -4.05
N THR A 49 4.31 -4.46 -4.72
CA THR A 49 5.23 -5.49 -4.20
C THR A 49 5.99 -4.99 -2.98
N GLY A 50 6.51 -3.76 -3.03
CA GLY A 50 7.17 -3.14 -1.88
C GLY A 50 6.21 -2.94 -0.70
N PHE A 51 5.00 -2.45 -0.97
CA PHE A 51 3.95 -2.29 0.05
C PHE A 51 3.55 -3.63 0.66
N ALA A 52 3.40 -4.69 -0.14
CA ALA A 52 3.10 -6.04 0.35
C ALA A 52 4.22 -6.58 1.25
N ALA A 53 5.49 -6.46 0.82
CA ALA A 53 6.63 -6.96 1.58
C ALA A 53 6.79 -6.23 2.93
N ILE A 54 6.75 -4.90 2.93
CA ILE A 54 6.87 -4.08 4.15
C ILE A 54 5.64 -4.28 5.04
N GLY A 55 4.44 -4.27 4.45
CA GLY A 55 3.19 -4.44 5.16
C GLY A 55 3.07 -5.81 5.83
N ALA A 56 3.46 -6.89 5.14
CA ALA A 56 3.47 -8.24 5.73
C ALA A 56 4.45 -8.32 6.91
N GLY A 57 5.65 -7.74 6.77
CA GLY A 57 6.63 -7.64 7.85
C GLY A 57 6.08 -6.86 9.06
N GLY A 58 5.47 -5.69 8.83
CA GLY A 58 4.89 -4.85 9.87
C GLY A 58 3.72 -5.53 10.60
N VAL A 59 2.79 -6.13 9.86
CA VAL A 59 1.66 -6.88 10.44
C VAL A 59 2.16 -8.05 11.29
N THR A 60 3.13 -8.81 10.79
CA THR A 60 3.71 -9.97 11.50
C THR A 60 4.43 -9.50 12.77
N LEU A 61 5.21 -8.42 12.69
CA LEU A 61 5.91 -7.86 13.83
C LEU A 61 4.94 -7.41 14.93
N ILE A 62 3.93 -6.61 14.58
CA ILE A 62 2.90 -6.15 15.54
C ILE A 62 2.16 -7.36 16.14
N GLY A 63 1.85 -8.37 15.32
CA GLY A 63 1.22 -9.62 15.76
C GLY A 63 2.06 -10.40 16.77
N ALA A 64 3.38 -10.46 16.55
CA ALA A 64 4.33 -11.14 17.43
C ALA A 64 4.46 -10.47 18.80
N LEU A 65 4.10 -9.19 18.93
CA LEU A 65 4.09 -8.48 20.22
C LEU A 65 2.84 -8.74 21.06
N LEU A 66 1.74 -9.28 20.50
CA LEU A 66 0.50 -9.55 21.27
C LEU A 66 0.71 -10.40 22.54
N PRO A 67 1.47 -11.52 22.50
CA PRO A 67 1.66 -12.37 23.67
C PRO A 67 2.45 -11.70 24.80
N LEU A 68 3.24 -10.66 24.48
CA LEU A 68 4.07 -9.94 25.44
C LEU A 68 3.30 -8.83 26.18
N ALA A 69 2.08 -8.52 25.77
CA ALA A 69 1.33 -7.41 26.32
C ALA A 69 0.64 -7.77 27.65
N ALA A 70 0.98 -7.02 28.70
CA ALA A 70 0.44 -7.22 30.06
C ALA A 70 -0.94 -6.59 30.31
N SER A 71 -1.43 -5.75 29.39
CA SER A 71 -2.63 -4.91 29.53
C SER A 71 -3.97 -5.64 29.31
N GLY A 72 -3.94 -6.96 29.16
CA GLY A 72 -5.11 -7.78 28.98
C GLY A 72 -5.44 -8.06 27.49
N PRO A 73 -5.94 -9.26 27.16
CA PRO A 73 -5.99 -9.76 25.79
C PRO A 73 -6.72 -8.92 24.75
N LEU A 74 -7.87 -8.37 25.15
CA LEU A 74 -8.74 -7.60 24.27
C LEU A 74 -8.14 -6.23 23.94
N ILE A 75 -7.54 -5.58 24.93
CA ILE A 75 -6.93 -4.26 24.77
C ILE A 75 -5.70 -4.37 23.86
N SER A 76 -4.84 -5.37 24.08
CA SER A 76 -3.67 -5.61 23.24
C SER A 76 -4.04 -5.93 21.79
N PHE A 77 -5.11 -6.71 21.59
CA PHE A 77 -5.65 -6.99 20.26
C PHE A 77 -6.17 -5.72 19.55
N LEU A 78 -7.00 -4.92 20.22
CA LEU A 78 -7.54 -3.67 19.66
C LEU A 78 -6.43 -2.68 19.31
N LEU A 79 -5.44 -2.54 20.19
CA LEU A 79 -4.31 -1.65 19.98
C LEU A 79 -3.47 -2.09 18.77
N ALA A 80 -3.15 -3.38 18.70
CA ALA A 80 -2.40 -3.95 17.57
C ALA A 80 -3.15 -3.80 16.25
N LEU A 81 -4.45 -4.09 16.23
CA LEU A 81 -5.28 -3.95 15.04
C LEU A 81 -5.39 -2.49 14.59
N GLY A 82 -5.60 -1.57 15.53
CA GLY A 82 -5.63 -0.13 15.27
C GLY A 82 -4.30 0.38 14.72
N LEU A 83 -3.19 0.00 15.35
CA LEU A 83 -1.84 0.38 14.93
C LEU A 83 -1.52 -0.16 13.52
N ALA A 84 -1.79 -1.45 13.29
CA ALA A 84 -1.59 -2.06 11.97
C ALA A 84 -2.43 -1.36 10.90
N SER A 85 -3.71 -1.08 11.18
CA SER A 85 -4.61 -0.38 10.26
C SER A 85 -4.09 1.02 9.92
N LEU A 86 -3.62 1.79 10.91
CA LEU A 86 -3.03 3.11 10.68
C LEU A 86 -1.76 3.02 9.83
N CYS A 87 -0.83 2.11 10.15
CA CYS A 87 0.39 1.92 9.37
C CYS A 87 0.09 1.51 7.91
N LEU A 88 -0.87 0.61 7.70
CA LEU A 88 -1.29 0.19 6.36
C LEU A 88 -1.94 1.35 5.59
N GLY A 89 -2.81 2.13 6.24
CA GLY A 89 -3.43 3.31 5.65
C GLY A 89 -2.42 4.37 5.23
N LEU A 90 -1.46 4.69 6.10
CA LEU A 90 -0.38 5.65 5.80
C LEU A 90 0.56 5.15 4.69
N GLY A 91 0.91 3.86 4.70
CA GLY A 91 1.71 3.26 3.64
C GLY A 91 0.99 3.27 2.29
N PHE A 92 -0.32 3.02 2.29
CA PHE A 92 -1.15 3.05 1.09
C PHE A 92 -1.27 4.46 0.50
N THR A 93 -1.52 5.49 1.32
CA THR A 93 -1.61 6.88 0.82
C THR A 93 -0.28 7.33 0.22
N HIS A 94 0.84 6.98 0.85
CA HIS A 94 2.17 7.24 0.30
C HIS A 94 2.39 6.51 -1.02
N ALA A 95 2.02 5.21 -1.11
CA ALA A 95 2.14 4.42 -2.34
C ALA A 95 1.30 4.97 -3.50
N VAL A 96 0.08 5.45 -3.25
CA VAL A 96 -0.74 6.09 -4.28
C VAL A 96 -0.17 7.44 -4.69
N GLY A 97 0.36 8.22 -3.74
CA GLY A 97 1.03 9.48 -4.00
C GLY A 97 2.26 9.31 -4.91
N THR A 98 3.11 8.31 -4.62
CA THR A 98 4.28 8.01 -5.43
C THR A 98 3.91 7.51 -6.83
N LEU A 99 2.88 6.65 -6.93
CA LEU A 99 2.37 6.20 -8.22
C LEU A 99 1.91 7.38 -9.10
N ARG A 100 1.16 8.33 -8.53
CA ARG A 100 0.75 9.55 -9.26
C ARG A 100 1.96 10.40 -9.68
N ALA A 101 2.94 10.59 -8.79
CA ALA A 101 4.13 11.37 -9.09
C ALA A 101 4.97 10.77 -10.24
N VAL A 102 5.14 9.44 -10.26
CA VAL A 102 5.84 8.73 -11.35
C VAL A 102 5.13 8.89 -12.69
N LEU A 103 3.82 9.09 -12.70
CA LEU A 103 3.01 9.19 -13.92
C LEU A 103 2.90 10.60 -14.47
N VAL A 104 3.05 11.63 -13.64
CA VAL A 104 3.08 13.04 -14.09
C VAL A 104 4.43 13.38 -14.74
N ARG A 105 5.53 12.75 -14.30
CA ARG A 105 6.89 13.06 -14.76
C ARG A 105 7.15 12.81 -16.26
N PRO A 106 6.67 11.72 -16.88
CA PRO A 106 6.79 11.48 -18.32
C PRO A 106 6.07 12.51 -19.19
N ALA A 107 5.05 13.19 -18.68
CA ALA A 107 4.31 14.21 -19.43
C ALA A 107 5.06 15.56 -19.50
N GLN A 108 5.94 15.86 -18.54
CA GLN A 108 6.72 17.10 -18.54
C GLN A 108 8.05 16.98 -19.29
N ASP A 109 8.63 15.79 -19.37
CA ASP A 109 9.94 15.56 -20.00
C ASP A 109 9.85 15.27 -21.51
N ASN A 110 8.69 15.52 -22.12
CA ASN A 110 8.49 15.38 -23.56
C ASN A 110 8.77 16.74 -24.25
N PRO A 111 9.93 16.92 -24.91
CA PRO A 111 10.30 18.18 -25.58
C PRO A 111 9.35 18.57 -26.72
N ARG A 112 8.42 17.70 -27.14
CA ARG A 112 7.38 18.01 -28.15
C ARG A 112 6.16 18.76 -27.60
N GLN A 113 6.06 18.96 -26.29
CA GLN A 113 4.95 19.67 -25.66
C GLN A 113 5.31 21.09 -25.23
N GLN A 114 6.51 21.55 -25.55
CA GLN A 114 6.94 22.92 -25.31
C GLN A 114 6.19 23.83 -26.30
N PRO A 115 5.35 24.78 -25.83
CA PRO A 115 4.62 25.68 -26.71
C PRO A 115 5.62 26.43 -27.58
N GLU A 116 5.40 26.40 -28.89
CA GLU A 116 6.15 27.22 -29.85
C GLU A 116 6.02 28.68 -29.40
N PRO A 117 7.14 29.40 -29.13
CA PRO A 117 7.07 30.79 -28.74
C PRO A 117 6.55 31.61 -29.94
N ALA A 118 5.39 32.24 -29.74
CA ALA A 118 4.76 33.16 -30.68
C ALA A 118 5.58 34.46 -30.87
#